data_AF-A0A2G5ETN5-F1
#
_entry.id   AF-A0A2G5ETN5-F1
#
_cell.length_a   1.000
_cell.length_b   1.000
_cell.length_c   1.000
_cell.angle_alpha   90.00
_cell.angle_beta   90.00
_cell.angle_gamma   90.00
#
_symmetry.space_group_name_H-M   'P 1'
#
loop_
_entity.id
_entity.type
_entity.pdbx_description
1 polymer ?
#
loop_
_entity_poly.entity_id
_entity_poly.type
_entity_poly.pdbx_seq_one_letter_code
_entity_poly.pdbx_strand_id
1 'polypeptide(L)'
;MSEITLRPLDFSDVDDVMVWVTDDKVSKYGRWETYTSREAAMNYIKDIYWGQGIATKAVKLVVNCIFNEWPYLERLEALVDLQNIGSQKVLEKAGFQKEGVLRKYCILKGSTRDMVMYSFLSTDPKLE
;
A
#
# COMPACT_ATOMS: atom_id res chain seq x y z
N MET A 1 -19.24 33.11 5.79
CA MET A 1 -19.47 31.65 5.81
C MET A 1 -18.13 31.00 5.52
N SER A 2 -17.64 30.11 6.39
CA SER A 2 -16.44 29.33 6.11
C SER A 2 -16.72 28.36 4.97
N GLU A 3 -15.84 28.35 3.97
CA GLU A 3 -15.89 27.40 2.87
C GLU A 3 -15.49 26.03 3.40
N ILE A 4 -16.42 25.07 3.40
CA ILE A 4 -16.15 23.70 3.82
C ILE A 4 -15.60 22.95 2.60
N THR A 5 -14.38 22.45 2.70
CA THR A 5 -13.74 21.63 1.66
C THR A 5 -13.46 20.23 2.21
N LEU A 6 -13.70 19.20 1.38
CA LEU A 6 -13.40 17.81 1.71
C LEU A 6 -12.05 17.43 1.10
N ARG A 7 -11.18 16.80 1.90
CA ARG A 7 -9.90 16.22 1.46
C ARG A 7 -9.70 14.83 2.07
N PRO A 8 -8.84 13.98 1.47
CA PRO A 8 -8.42 12.72 2.10
C PRO A 8 -7.77 12.97 3.47
N LEU A 9 -7.99 12.03 4.40
CA LEU A 9 -7.33 12.00 5.70
C LEU A 9 -5.85 11.60 5.56
N ASP A 10 -5.03 12.17 6.41
CA ASP A 10 -3.62 11.87 6.55
C ASP A 10 -3.28 11.57 8.02
N PHE A 11 -2.06 11.10 8.30
CA PHE A 11 -1.67 10.71 9.66
C PHE A 11 -1.61 11.88 10.66
N SER A 12 -1.48 13.12 10.20
CA SER A 12 -1.56 14.30 11.04
C SER A 12 -3.00 14.60 11.50
N ASP A 13 -4.01 14.10 10.77
CA ASP A 13 -5.42 14.24 11.17
C ASP A 13 -5.82 13.28 12.30
N VAL A 14 -4.90 12.49 12.86
CA VAL A 14 -5.23 11.46 13.87
C VAL A 14 -5.91 12.06 15.11
N ASP A 15 -5.49 13.24 15.55
CA ASP A 15 -6.06 13.87 16.74
C ASP A 15 -7.47 14.43 16.46
N ASP A 16 -7.73 14.89 15.24
CA ASP A 16 -9.05 15.31 14.77
C ASP A 16 -9.99 14.12 14.58
N VAL A 17 -9.48 13.01 14.04
CA VAL A 17 -10.21 11.74 13.91
C VAL A 17 -10.57 11.19 15.29
N MET A 18 -9.67 11.31 16.28
CA MET A 18 -9.92 10.89 17.67
C MET A 18 -11.16 11.55 18.28
N VAL A 19 -11.50 12.79 17.90
CA VAL A 19 -12.74 13.45 18.37
C VAL A 19 -13.98 12.66 17.98
N TRP A 20 -14.00 12.08 16.78
CA TRP A 20 -15.15 11.35 16.25
C TRP A 20 -15.16 9.89 16.65
N VAL A 21 -13.99 9.22 16.63
CA VAL A 21 -13.93 7.78 16.88
C VAL A 21 -14.04 7.40 18.35
N THR A 22 -13.89 8.37 19.27
CA THR A 22 -14.07 8.19 20.72
C THR A 22 -15.47 8.51 21.22
N ASP A 23 -16.30 9.19 20.40
CA ASP A 23 -17.67 9.56 20.77
C ASP A 23 -18.62 8.39 20.49
N ASP A 24 -19.17 7.81 21.55
CA ASP A 24 -20.10 6.68 21.51
C ASP A 24 -21.43 7.00 20.81
N LYS A 25 -21.83 8.28 20.80
CA LYS A 25 -23.04 8.74 20.10
C LYS A 25 -22.81 8.89 18.61
N VAL A 26 -21.57 9.06 18.19
CA VAL A 26 -21.16 9.06 16.77
C VAL A 26 -20.94 7.63 16.29
N SER A 27 -20.12 6.85 17.00
CA SER A 27 -19.71 5.51 16.59
C SER A 27 -20.89 4.53 16.50
N LYS A 28 -21.95 4.71 17.30
CA LYS A 28 -23.18 3.89 17.22
C LYS A 28 -23.85 3.85 15.84
N TYR A 29 -23.59 4.84 14.97
CA TYR A 29 -24.09 4.89 13.60
C TYR A 29 -23.00 4.58 12.56
N GLY A 30 -21.75 4.40 13.00
CA GLY A 30 -20.60 4.06 12.18
C GLY A 30 -20.48 2.55 11.92
N ARG A 31 -19.56 2.17 11.02
CA ARG A 31 -19.21 0.76 10.75
C ARG A 31 -18.05 0.25 11.64
N TRP A 32 -17.70 0.99 12.68
CA TRP A 32 -16.55 0.73 13.55
C TRP A 32 -16.94 0.86 15.03
N GLU A 33 -16.19 0.19 15.90
CA GLU A 33 -16.36 0.30 17.36
C GLU A 33 -15.73 1.60 17.90
N THR A 34 -16.16 2.04 19.09
CA THR A 34 -15.58 3.21 19.75
C THR A 34 -14.12 2.92 20.12
N TYR A 35 -13.20 3.67 19.53
CA TYR A 35 -11.77 3.54 19.77
C TYR A 35 -11.36 4.46 20.91
N THR A 36 -10.62 3.96 21.90
CA THR A 36 -10.22 4.73 23.10
C THR A 36 -8.75 5.12 23.11
N SER A 37 -8.00 4.79 22.05
CA SER A 37 -6.57 5.05 21.97
C SER A 37 -6.14 5.61 20.62
N ARG A 38 -5.11 6.44 20.65
CA ARG A 38 -4.45 6.99 19.46
C ARG A 38 -3.94 5.90 18.52
N GLU A 39 -3.50 4.78 19.08
CA GLU A 39 -3.07 3.61 18.32
C GLU A 39 -4.24 2.98 17.54
N ALA A 40 -5.42 2.89 18.15
CA ALA A 40 -6.62 2.39 17.48
C ALA A 40 -7.09 3.32 16.35
N ALA A 41 -7.04 4.64 16.53
CA ALA A 41 -7.32 5.60 15.44
C ALA A 41 -6.29 5.51 14.30
N MET A 42 -5.00 5.34 14.61
CA MET A 42 -3.97 5.10 13.59
C MET A 42 -4.22 3.80 12.82
N ASN A 43 -4.68 2.75 13.51
CA ASN A 43 -5.03 1.49 12.86
C ASN A 43 -6.29 1.64 12.00
N TYR A 44 -7.29 2.39 12.44
CA TYR A 44 -8.45 2.73 11.61
C TYR A 44 -8.06 3.49 10.33
N ILE A 45 -7.20 4.51 10.43
CA ILE A 45 -6.67 5.21 9.26
C ILE A 45 -5.95 4.23 8.34
N LYS A 46 -5.07 3.36 8.88
CA LYS A 46 -4.41 2.32 8.09
C LYS A 46 -5.42 1.38 7.42
N ASP A 47 -6.47 0.95 8.12
CA ASP A 47 -7.48 0.02 7.59
C ASP A 47 -8.34 0.65 6.48
N ILE A 48 -8.56 1.98 6.52
CA ILE A 48 -9.22 2.69 5.42
C ILE A 48 -8.33 2.73 4.17
N TYR A 49 -7.01 2.87 4.31
CA TYR A 49 -6.11 3.06 3.17
C TYR A 49 -5.42 1.77 2.68
N TRP A 50 -5.19 0.81 3.56
CA TRP A 50 -4.52 -0.46 3.26
C TRP A 50 -5.53 -1.59 3.10
N GLY A 51 -5.17 -2.62 2.33
CA GLY A 51 -6.09 -3.73 2.03
C GLY A 51 -7.18 -3.43 0.99
N GLN A 52 -7.40 -2.16 0.62
CA GLN A 52 -8.39 -1.76 -0.40
C GLN A 52 -7.90 -1.88 -1.86
N GLY A 53 -6.72 -2.49 -2.07
CA GLY A 53 -6.14 -2.67 -3.41
C GLY A 53 -5.63 -1.39 -4.08
N ILE A 54 -5.57 -0.25 -3.38
CA ILE A 54 -5.05 1.03 -3.90
C ILE A 54 -3.61 0.85 -4.42
N ALA A 55 -2.74 0.24 -3.61
CA ALA A 55 -1.36 -0.04 -4.02
C ALA A 55 -1.27 -0.93 -5.26
N THR A 56 -2.12 -1.97 -5.36
CA THR A 56 -2.19 -2.83 -6.55
C THR A 56 -2.62 -2.03 -7.79
N LYS A 57 -3.65 -1.17 -7.67
CA LYS A 57 -4.09 -0.31 -8.78
C LYS A 57 -2.97 0.64 -9.21
N ALA A 58 -2.27 1.26 -8.26
CA ALA A 58 -1.15 2.15 -8.55
C ALA A 58 -0.02 1.42 -9.30
N VAL A 59 0.37 0.22 -8.84
CA VAL A 59 1.40 -0.58 -9.53
C VAL A 59 0.98 -0.95 -10.94
N LYS A 60 -0.27 -1.39 -11.16
CA LYS A 60 -0.80 -1.69 -12.50
C LYS A 60 -0.73 -0.48 -13.44
N LEU A 61 -1.13 0.70 -12.95
CA LEU A 61 -1.04 1.95 -13.71
C LEU A 61 0.40 2.29 -14.10
N VAL A 62 1.33 2.15 -13.16
CA VAL A 62 2.76 2.39 -13.40
C VAL A 62 3.32 1.42 -14.44
N VAL A 63 3.03 0.12 -14.33
CA VAL A 63 3.44 -0.90 -15.31
C VAL A 63 2.95 -0.53 -16.71
N ASN A 64 1.68 -0.16 -16.84
CA ASN A 64 1.10 0.25 -18.10
C ASN A 64 1.77 1.51 -18.66
N CYS A 65 2.02 2.51 -17.81
CA CYS A 65 2.68 3.76 -18.17
C CYS A 65 4.09 3.50 -18.72
N ILE A 66 4.89 2.74 -17.98
CA ILE A 66 6.29 2.43 -18.32
C ILE A 66 6.38 1.74 -19.69
N PHE A 67 5.62 0.66 -19.93
CA PHE A 67 5.71 -0.04 -21.21
C PHE A 67 5.12 0.76 -22.39
N ASN A 68 4.24 1.72 -22.12
CA ASN A 68 3.75 2.63 -23.16
C ASN A 68 4.79 3.71 -23.49
N GLU A 69 5.48 4.27 -22.48
CA GLU A 69 6.51 5.31 -22.64
C GLU A 69 7.85 4.75 -23.15
N TRP A 70 8.19 3.52 -22.77
CA TRP A 70 9.40 2.81 -23.18
C TRP A 70 9.05 1.46 -23.82
N PRO A 71 8.64 1.45 -25.11
CA PRO A 71 8.24 0.23 -25.82
C PRO A 71 9.37 -0.79 -26.00
N TYR A 72 10.62 -0.35 -25.83
CA TYR A 72 11.82 -1.18 -25.90
C TYR A 72 12.23 -1.79 -24.56
N LEU A 73 11.55 -1.43 -23.46
CA LEU A 73 11.79 -2.04 -22.18
C LEU A 73 11.19 -3.44 -22.18
N GLU A 74 12.01 -4.47 -21.96
CA GLU A 74 11.55 -5.86 -21.99
C GLU A 74 11.08 -6.36 -20.61
N ARG A 75 11.52 -5.71 -19.54
CA ARG A 75 11.39 -6.24 -18.19
C ARG A 75 11.39 -5.14 -17.14
N LEU A 76 10.46 -5.24 -16.21
CA LEU A 76 10.43 -4.53 -14.93
C LEU A 76 10.79 -5.47 -13.80
N GLU A 77 11.55 -4.96 -12.84
CA GLU A 77 11.95 -5.69 -11.65
C GLU A 77 11.45 -4.99 -10.40
N ALA A 78 11.12 -5.78 -9.39
CA ALA A 78 10.74 -5.27 -8.09
C ALA A 78 11.38 -6.11 -6.99
N LEU A 79 12.12 -5.43 -6.11
CA LEU A 79 12.75 -6.03 -4.94
C LEU A 79 11.94 -5.70 -3.69
N VAL A 80 11.54 -6.73 -2.96
CA VAL A 80 10.73 -6.59 -1.74
C VAL A 80 11.40 -7.29 -0.58
N ASP A 81 11.41 -6.69 0.61
CA ASP A 81 11.90 -7.37 1.82
C ASP A 81 11.13 -8.68 2.03
N LEU A 82 11.85 -9.77 2.30
CA LEU A 82 11.26 -11.10 2.52
C LEU A 82 10.17 -11.09 3.60
N GLN A 83 10.27 -10.21 4.60
CA GLN A 83 9.30 -10.07 5.68
C GLN A 83 8.09 -9.20 5.30
N ASN A 84 8.15 -8.43 4.21
CA ASN A 84 7.07 -7.56 3.77
C ASN A 84 6.05 -8.31 2.89
N ILE A 85 5.26 -9.17 3.54
CA ILE A 85 4.23 -10.00 2.89
C ILE A 85 3.16 -9.13 2.19
N GLY A 86 2.85 -7.95 2.71
CA GLY A 86 1.88 -7.04 2.11
C GLY A 86 2.32 -6.57 0.72
N SER A 87 3.57 -6.11 0.60
CA SER A 87 4.13 -5.68 -0.69
C SER A 87 4.31 -6.85 -1.66
N GLN A 88 4.67 -8.05 -1.18
CA GLN A 88 4.72 -9.26 -2.01
C GLN A 88 3.34 -9.56 -2.63
N LYS A 89 2.27 -9.54 -1.83
CA LYS A 89 0.89 -9.73 -2.31
C LYS A 89 0.45 -8.64 -3.30
N VAL A 90 0.92 -7.40 -3.14
CA VAL A 90 0.62 -6.32 -4.08
C VAL A 90 1.19 -6.62 -5.46
N LEU A 91 2.46 -7.05 -5.54
CA LEU A 91 3.13 -7.41 -6.79
C LEU A 91 2.47 -8.62 -7.45
N GLU A 92 2.19 -9.67 -6.68
CA GLU A 92 1.50 -10.87 -7.19
C GLU A 92 0.13 -10.52 -7.79
N LYS A 93 -0.66 -9.68 -7.10
CA LYS A 93 -1.96 -9.20 -7.62
C LYS A 93 -1.83 -8.24 -8.81
N ALA A 94 -0.68 -7.59 -8.97
CA ALA A 94 -0.38 -6.74 -10.12
C ALA A 94 0.14 -7.54 -11.32
N GLY A 95 0.34 -8.85 -11.18
CA GLY A 95 0.76 -9.75 -12.26
C GLY A 95 2.27 -10.00 -12.32
N PHE A 96 3.05 -9.51 -11.35
CA PHE A 96 4.47 -9.84 -11.28
C PHE A 96 4.68 -11.30 -10.89
N GLN A 97 5.69 -11.93 -11.48
CA GLN A 97 6.13 -13.28 -11.16
C GLN A 97 7.24 -13.25 -10.13
N LYS A 98 7.16 -14.13 -9.11
CA LYS A 98 8.20 -14.32 -8.11
C LYS A 98 9.31 -15.21 -8.68
N GLU A 99 10.53 -14.71 -8.72
CA GLU A 99 11.66 -15.46 -9.30
C GLU A 99 12.55 -16.11 -8.24
N GLY A 100 12.71 -15.48 -7.07
CA GLY A 100 13.55 -16.07 -6.03
C GLY A 100 13.81 -15.16 -4.84
N VAL A 101 14.54 -15.72 -3.87
CA VAL A 101 15.01 -15.00 -2.68
C VAL A 101 16.51 -14.75 -2.79
N LEU A 102 16.89 -13.50 -2.82
CA LEU A 102 18.26 -13.01 -2.77
C LEU A 102 18.69 -12.92 -1.30
N ARG A 103 19.48 -13.90 -0.85
CA ARG A 103 19.95 -13.99 0.53
C ARG A 103 21.00 -12.92 0.81
N LYS A 104 20.85 -12.21 1.92
CA LYS A 104 21.74 -11.15 2.39
C LYS A 104 22.06 -10.09 1.32
N TYR A 105 21.05 -9.75 0.52
CA TYR A 105 21.22 -8.92 -0.68
C TYR A 105 21.60 -7.47 -0.38
N CYS A 106 20.98 -6.86 0.64
CA CYS A 106 21.25 -5.46 0.99
C CYS A 106 21.26 -5.22 2.50
N ILE A 107 21.81 -4.07 2.91
CA ILE A 107 21.74 -3.60 4.29
C ILE A 107 20.67 -2.51 4.36
N LEU A 108 19.61 -2.76 5.12
CA LEU A 108 18.56 -1.79 5.40
C LEU A 108 18.50 -1.54 6.90
N LYS A 109 18.64 -0.26 7.29
CA LYS A 109 18.64 0.17 8.69
C LYS A 109 19.68 -0.59 9.56
N GLY A 110 20.89 -0.75 9.03
CA GLY A 110 22.01 -1.40 9.72
C GLY A 110 21.90 -2.92 9.85
N SER A 111 20.85 -3.54 9.29
CA SER A 111 20.68 -5.00 9.28
C SER A 111 20.73 -5.52 7.85
N THR A 112 21.44 -6.63 7.66
CA THR A 112 21.41 -7.36 6.39
C THR A 112 20.02 -7.98 6.17
N ARG A 113 19.45 -7.83 4.97
CA ARG A 113 18.11 -8.29 4.61
C ARG A 113 18.15 -9.26 3.42
N ASP A 114 17.26 -10.24 3.50
CA ASP A 114 16.90 -11.09 2.38
C ASP A 114 15.80 -10.38 1.58
N MET A 115 15.96 -10.34 0.26
CA MET A 115 15.03 -9.68 -0.65
C MET A 115 14.40 -10.71 -1.58
N VAL A 116 13.15 -10.52 -1.94
CA VAL A 116 12.45 -11.31 -2.95
C VAL A 116 12.49 -10.55 -4.26
N MET A 117 12.99 -11.21 -5.31
CA MET A 117 12.97 -10.68 -6.67
C MET A 117 11.66 -11.05 -7.35
N TYR A 118 11.02 -10.05 -7.92
CA TYR A 118 9.85 -10.16 -8.77
C TYR A 118 10.12 -9.51 -10.12
N SER A 119 9.42 -9.99 -11.14
CA SER A 119 9.50 -9.42 -12.48
C SER A 119 8.17 -9.34 -13.20
N PHE A 120 8.09 -8.41 -14.14
CA PHE A 120 7.00 -8.30 -15.10
C PHE A 120 7.63 -8.09 -16.49
N LEU A 121 7.28 -8.93 -17.46
CA LEU A 121 7.80 -8.84 -18.82
C LEU A 121 6.90 -7.98 -19.71
N SER A 122 7.46 -7.38 -20.74
CA SER A 122 6.72 -6.65 -21.79
C SER A 122 5.61 -7.51 -22.43
N THR A 123 5.82 -8.82 -22.46
CA THR A 123 4.94 -9.85 -23.02
C THR A 123 3.93 -10.44 -22.03
N ASP A 124 4.03 -10.11 -20.74
CA ASP A 124 3.06 -10.57 -19.74
C ASP A 124 1.71 -9.86 -19.92
N PRO A 125 0.58 -10.54 -19.63
CA PRO A 125 -0.74 -9.95 -19.76
C PRO A 125 -0.93 -8.80 -18.77
N LYS A 126 -1.24 -7.61 -19.29
CA LYS A 126 -1.61 -6.44 -18.49
C LYS A 126 -2.98 -6.67 -17.85
N LEU A 127 -3.01 -6.81 -16.52
CA LEU A 127 -4.24 -7.00 -15.75
C LEU A 127 -4.90 -5.64 -15.46
N GLU A 128 -6.14 -5.44 -15.87
CA GLU A 128 -6.95 -4.25 -15.51
C GLU A 128 -7.25 -4.17 -14.01
#